data_AF-A0AAE0YYS3-F1
#
_entry.id   AF-A0AAE0YYS3-F1
#
_cell.length_a   1.000
_cell.length_b   1.000
_cell.length_c   1.000
_cell.angle_alpha   90.00
_cell.angle_beta   90.00
_cell.angle_gamma   90.00
#
_symmetry.space_group_name_H-M   'P 1'
#
loop_
_entity.id
_entity.type
_entity.pdbx_description
1 polymer ?
#
loop_
_entity_poly.entity_id
_entity_poly.type
_entity_poly.pdbx_seq_one_letter_code
_entity_poly.pdbx_strand_id
1 'polypeptide(L)'
;MSLPCDGNSSFTSTSQNCDDGPTADDSMSEELCIICDQPGGKKINFYKAATLGIDNKVRASAETLCDKDLIRKLSSGDMIAIDAHYHLTCLADLYRRSQKFEKNKKKLDDRSKILQDQALSDLIGYIESYRDTNTTFNMPELCKLYYSRLVSLGVEEHVHTTRLRESLLAAIPDLKEVRNERNNIVQPAFGCDISKALLQLSNHDCNHEIVILSKASKTLRQHVFGIQNTFSGTFSEDSQQNSVPTMLLSFMQMVLDGRGITGSPSPDKPVNKSSAALSISQLVVFNTVKHRSTSPNSLPRHIRDRETPIAIYIAIKIYCHEERVYHQHSS
;
A
#
# COMPACT_ATOMS: atom_id res chain seq x y z
N MET A 1 -57.89 13.93 26.84
CA MET A 1 -59.11 14.77 26.90
C MET A 1 -59.44 15.15 25.47
N SER A 2 -60.18 14.29 24.77
CA SER A 2 -61.65 14.36 24.64
C SER A 2 -62.08 15.48 23.67
N LEU A 3 -62.50 15.06 22.46
CA LEU A 3 -63.48 15.73 21.57
C LEU A 3 -64.81 15.98 22.34
N PRO A 4 -65.90 16.58 21.81
CA PRO A 4 -66.27 17.04 20.44
C PRO A 4 -66.96 18.46 20.47
N CYS A 5 -67.51 19.06 19.40
CA CYS A 5 -68.86 18.82 18.86
C CYS A 5 -69.21 19.77 17.69
N ASP A 6 -70.09 19.24 16.85
CA ASP A 6 -70.78 19.75 15.66
C ASP A 6 -71.65 20.99 15.85
N GLY A 7 -72.05 21.64 14.74
CA GLY A 7 -73.03 22.72 14.75
C GLY A 7 -73.43 23.25 13.37
N ASN A 8 -74.38 22.57 12.76
CA ASN A 8 -75.03 22.78 11.46
C ASN A 8 -75.97 24.02 11.45
N SER A 9 -76.10 24.76 10.32
CA SER A 9 -77.38 25.40 9.89
C SER A 9 -77.33 26.18 8.55
N SER A 10 -78.05 25.62 7.56
CA SER A 10 -79.12 26.28 6.77
C SER A 10 -78.73 27.25 5.63
N PHE A 11 -78.83 26.84 4.35
CA PHE A 11 -80.03 26.89 3.48
C PHE A 11 -80.77 28.24 3.44
N THR A 12 -80.51 29.04 2.40
CA THR A 12 -81.52 29.88 1.75
C THR A 12 -81.32 29.83 0.23
N SER A 13 -82.40 29.42 -0.43
CA SER A 13 -82.58 29.25 -1.85
C SER A 13 -82.78 30.59 -2.55
N THR A 14 -82.13 30.77 -3.70
CA THR A 14 -82.63 31.65 -4.76
C THR A 14 -82.49 30.92 -6.08
N SER A 15 -83.59 30.30 -6.52
CA SER A 15 -83.79 29.88 -7.91
C SER A 15 -84.17 31.10 -8.73
N GLN A 16 -83.47 31.31 -9.86
CA GLN A 16 -84.04 31.97 -11.02
C GLN A 16 -83.45 31.33 -12.28
N ASN A 17 -84.27 30.48 -12.92
CA ASN A 17 -84.15 30.11 -14.33
C ASN A 17 -84.36 31.40 -15.18
N CYS A 18 -83.94 31.55 -16.43
CA CYS A 18 -83.94 30.64 -17.57
C CYS A 18 -82.93 31.15 -18.64
N ASP A 19 -82.77 30.33 -19.69
CA ASP A 19 -82.48 30.69 -21.10
C ASP A 19 -81.19 30.09 -21.70
N ASP A 20 -81.41 28.94 -22.35
CA ASP A 20 -81.09 28.62 -23.74
C ASP A 20 -79.77 29.08 -24.37
N GLY A 21 -79.00 28.11 -24.86
CA GLY A 21 -78.11 28.29 -26.01
C GLY A 21 -76.77 27.56 -25.92
N PRO A 22 -76.54 26.52 -26.76
CA PRO A 22 -75.30 25.76 -26.75
C PRO A 22 -74.23 26.48 -27.58
N THR A 23 -73.05 26.68 -27.03
CA THR A 23 -71.86 26.96 -27.84
C THR A 23 -70.80 25.93 -27.50
N ALA A 24 -70.73 24.93 -28.39
CA ALA A 24 -69.54 24.13 -28.61
C ALA A 24 -68.39 25.10 -28.86
N ASP A 25 -67.52 25.25 -27.87
CA ASP A 25 -66.19 25.79 -28.08
C ASP A 25 -65.28 24.60 -28.39
N ASP A 26 -65.35 24.18 -29.65
CA ASP A 26 -64.52 23.13 -30.25
C ASP A 26 -63.13 23.73 -30.50
N SER A 27 -62.44 24.12 -29.43
CA SER A 27 -61.02 24.43 -29.49
C SER A 27 -60.27 23.11 -29.63
N MET A 28 -60.22 22.59 -30.85
CA MET A 28 -59.41 21.44 -31.24
C MET A 28 -57.95 21.74 -30.88
N SER A 29 -57.57 21.35 -29.67
CA SER A 29 -56.18 21.42 -29.21
C SER A 29 -55.38 20.54 -30.15
N GLU A 30 -54.53 21.16 -30.99
CA GLU A 30 -53.72 20.39 -31.93
C GLU A 30 -52.93 19.33 -31.16
N GLU A 31 -53.09 18.06 -31.52
CA GLU A 31 -52.34 16.99 -30.90
C GLU A 31 -50.84 17.19 -31.22
N LEU A 32 -50.07 17.54 -30.20
CA LEU A 32 -48.64 17.78 -30.30
C LEU A 32 -47.84 16.52 -30.01
N CYS A 33 -46.71 16.38 -30.70
CA CYS A 33 -45.73 15.35 -30.39
C CYS A 33 -45.03 15.66 -29.06
N ILE A 34 -45.08 14.75 -28.09
CA ILE A 34 -44.47 14.90 -26.77
C ILE A 34 -42.94 15.13 -26.82
N ILE A 35 -42.28 14.69 -27.89
CA ILE A 35 -40.82 14.75 -28.05
C ILE A 35 -40.35 16.09 -28.65
N CYS A 36 -41.09 16.66 -29.61
CA CYS A 36 -40.64 17.84 -30.36
C CYS A 36 -41.60 19.04 -30.32
N ASP A 37 -42.76 18.91 -29.67
CA ASP A 37 -43.82 19.92 -29.57
C ASP A 37 -44.37 20.41 -30.92
N GLN A 38 -44.12 19.65 -31.99
CA GLN A 38 -44.67 19.93 -33.32
C GLN A 38 -45.94 19.10 -33.55
N PRO A 39 -46.93 19.64 -34.29
CA PRO A 39 -48.14 18.91 -34.64
C PRO A 39 -47.83 17.72 -35.55
N GLY A 40 -48.73 16.74 -35.58
CA GLY A 40 -48.60 15.50 -36.36
C GLY A 40 -48.44 15.65 -37.88
N GLY A 41 -48.64 16.85 -38.45
CA GLY A 41 -48.80 17.03 -39.89
C GLY A 41 -49.93 16.16 -40.46
N LYS A 42 -50.02 15.98 -41.78
CA LYS A 42 -51.03 15.09 -42.41
C LYS A 42 -50.81 13.62 -41.99
N LYS A 43 -51.28 13.21 -40.80
CA LYS A 43 -51.56 11.86 -40.21
C LYS A 43 -50.65 10.66 -40.50
N ILE A 44 -49.65 10.74 -41.37
CA ILE A 44 -48.76 9.65 -41.75
C ILE A 44 -47.58 9.72 -40.79
N ASN A 45 -47.47 8.73 -39.90
CA ASN A 45 -46.44 8.58 -38.86
C ASN A 45 -46.63 9.36 -37.55
N PHE A 46 -47.85 9.76 -37.22
CA PHE A 46 -48.21 10.30 -35.91
C PHE A 46 -49.04 9.26 -35.14
N TYR A 47 -48.54 8.84 -33.99
CA TYR A 47 -49.09 7.71 -33.23
C TYR A 47 -49.45 8.14 -31.81
N LYS A 48 -50.56 7.61 -31.31
CA LYS A 48 -50.94 7.70 -29.90
C LYS A 48 -50.23 6.60 -29.10
N ALA A 49 -49.74 6.94 -27.92
CA ALA A 49 -49.16 5.95 -27.00
C ALA A 49 -50.24 4.98 -26.52
N ALA A 50 -50.03 3.68 -26.76
CA ALA A 50 -50.99 2.62 -26.41
C ALA A 50 -50.42 1.56 -25.46
N THR A 51 -49.14 1.64 -25.10
CA THR A 51 -48.48 0.64 -24.24
C THR A 51 -47.52 1.28 -23.25
N LEU A 52 -47.49 0.74 -22.03
CA LEU A 52 -46.50 1.10 -21.00
C LEU A 52 -45.07 0.76 -21.44
N GLY A 53 -44.90 -0.18 -22.37
CA GLY A 53 -43.60 -0.52 -22.93
C GLY A 53 -42.96 0.62 -23.73
N ILE A 54 -43.77 1.51 -24.33
CA ILE A 54 -43.27 2.72 -24.99
C ILE A 54 -42.89 3.76 -23.94
N ASP A 55 -43.75 4.01 -22.93
CA ASP A 55 -43.44 4.93 -21.82
C ASP A 55 -42.10 4.59 -21.16
N ASN A 56 -41.95 3.33 -20.72
CA ASN A 56 -40.74 2.88 -20.03
C ASN A 56 -39.47 3.13 -20.84
N LYS A 57 -39.51 2.89 -22.16
CA LYS A 57 -38.36 3.10 -23.05
C LYS A 57 -38.09 4.58 -23.30
N VAL A 58 -39.12 5.39 -23.50
CA VAL A 58 -38.98 6.84 -23.70
C VAL A 58 -38.45 7.49 -22.43
N ARG A 59 -38.97 7.10 -21.26
CA ARG A 59 -38.53 7.56 -19.94
C ARG A 59 -37.07 7.18 -19.68
N ALA A 60 -36.70 5.92 -19.90
CA ALA A 60 -35.31 5.49 -19.80
C ALA A 60 -34.38 6.27 -20.75
N SER A 61 -34.79 6.47 -22.01
CA SER A 61 -34.03 7.28 -22.97
C SER A 61 -33.90 8.76 -22.55
N ALA A 62 -34.95 9.34 -21.96
CA ALA A 62 -34.93 10.71 -21.47
C ALA A 62 -33.99 10.86 -20.27
N GLU A 63 -34.01 9.91 -19.33
CA GLU A 63 -33.09 9.83 -18.20
C GLU A 63 -31.63 9.65 -18.65
N THR A 64 -31.38 8.72 -19.58
CA THR A 64 -30.04 8.51 -20.18
C THR A 64 -29.48 9.79 -20.80
N LEU A 65 -30.31 10.56 -21.48
CA LEU A 65 -29.90 11.79 -22.16
C LEU A 65 -29.96 13.04 -21.27
N CYS A 66 -30.41 12.91 -20.01
CA CYS A 66 -30.73 14.03 -19.12
C CYS A 66 -31.65 15.07 -19.77
N ASP A 67 -32.63 14.62 -20.57
CA ASP A 67 -33.56 15.47 -21.31
C ASP A 67 -34.64 16.01 -20.34
N LYS A 68 -34.32 17.12 -19.67
CA LYS A 68 -35.14 17.69 -18.59
C LYS A 68 -36.56 18.06 -19.05
N ASP A 69 -36.71 18.49 -20.29
CA ASP A 69 -38.00 18.88 -20.83
C ASP A 69 -38.90 17.67 -21.06
N LEU A 70 -38.37 16.59 -21.63
CA LEU A 70 -39.11 15.35 -21.81
C LEU A 70 -39.43 14.69 -20.46
N ILE A 71 -38.50 14.72 -19.50
CA ILE A 71 -38.73 14.21 -18.13
C ILE A 71 -39.87 14.98 -17.45
N ARG A 72 -39.90 16.32 -17.58
CA ARG A 72 -40.96 17.16 -17.01
C ARG A 72 -42.33 16.81 -17.60
N LYS A 73 -42.41 16.62 -18.93
CA LYS A 73 -43.66 16.21 -19.61
C LYS A 73 -44.14 14.84 -19.15
N LEU A 74 -43.22 13.92 -18.85
CA LEU A 74 -43.53 12.58 -18.36
C LEU A 74 -43.75 12.51 -16.83
N SER A 75 -43.66 13.65 -16.13
CA SER A 75 -43.89 13.72 -14.68
C SER A 75 -45.38 13.86 -14.33
N SER A 76 -46.22 14.30 -15.28
CA SER A 76 -47.68 14.42 -15.10
C SER A 76 -48.41 13.08 -15.17
N GLY A 77 -47.77 12.02 -15.66
CA GLY A 77 -48.32 10.68 -15.77
C GLY A 77 -47.54 9.84 -16.77
N ASP A 78 -47.92 8.57 -16.92
CA ASP A 78 -47.40 7.76 -18.03
C ASP A 78 -47.95 8.28 -19.37
N MET A 79 -47.26 7.94 -20.46
CA MET A 79 -47.63 8.37 -21.81
C MET A 79 -49.07 8.00 -22.22
N ILE A 80 -49.70 7.00 -21.60
CA ILE A 80 -51.10 6.64 -21.87
C ILE A 80 -52.01 7.58 -21.08
N ALA A 81 -51.74 7.77 -19.79
CA ALA A 81 -52.54 8.60 -18.89
C ALA A 81 -52.60 10.07 -19.31
N ILE A 82 -51.53 10.58 -19.94
CA ILE A 82 -51.48 11.95 -20.46
C ILE A 82 -51.88 12.06 -21.93
N ASP A 83 -52.44 10.98 -22.52
CA ASP A 83 -52.84 10.89 -23.92
C ASP A 83 -51.72 11.36 -24.89
N ALA A 84 -50.48 10.94 -24.63
CA ALA A 84 -49.32 11.39 -25.38
C ALA A 84 -49.35 10.88 -26.83
N HIS A 85 -49.01 11.78 -27.75
CA HIS A 85 -48.77 11.46 -29.14
C HIS A 85 -47.30 11.67 -29.52
N TYR A 86 -46.82 10.95 -30.52
CA TYR A 86 -45.44 11.07 -30.99
C TYR A 86 -45.31 10.83 -32.50
N HIS A 87 -44.32 11.48 -33.12
CA HIS A 87 -43.88 11.09 -34.46
C HIS A 87 -42.97 9.85 -34.37
N LEU A 88 -43.15 8.90 -35.29
CA LEU A 88 -42.30 7.71 -35.35
C LEU A 88 -40.82 8.05 -35.56
N THR A 89 -40.54 9.10 -36.34
CA THR A 89 -39.18 9.62 -36.58
C THR A 89 -38.57 10.17 -35.29
N CYS A 90 -39.30 11.00 -34.54
CA CYS A 90 -38.86 11.53 -33.27
C CYS A 90 -38.55 10.42 -32.25
N LEU A 91 -39.39 9.38 -32.20
CA LEU A 91 -39.16 8.22 -31.34
C LEU A 91 -37.89 7.45 -31.75
N ALA A 92 -37.72 7.18 -33.05
CA ALA A 92 -36.56 6.49 -33.57
C ALA A 92 -35.25 7.29 -33.32
N ASP A 93 -35.30 8.61 -33.48
CA ASP A 93 -34.16 9.49 -33.23
C ASP A 93 -33.81 9.59 -31.74
N LEU A 94 -34.81 9.62 -30.85
CA LEU A 94 -34.61 9.56 -29.40
C LEU A 94 -33.86 8.28 -29.00
N TYR A 95 -34.31 7.12 -29.49
CA TYR A 95 -33.65 5.83 -29.22
C TYR A 95 -32.25 5.76 -29.82
N ARG A 96 -32.05 6.26 -31.04
CA ARG A 96 -30.72 6.29 -31.67
C ARG A 96 -29.75 7.15 -30.86
N ARG A 97 -30.20 8.31 -30.41
CA ARG A 97 -29.43 9.22 -29.53
C ARG A 97 -29.07 8.54 -28.22
N SER A 98 -30.03 7.94 -27.51
CA SER A 98 -29.77 7.30 -26.22
C SER A 98 -28.80 6.11 -26.36
N GLN A 99 -28.97 5.27 -27.37
CA GLN A 99 -28.04 4.16 -27.64
C GLN A 99 -26.63 4.64 -27.99
N LYS A 100 -26.51 5.71 -28.79
CA LYS A 100 -25.21 6.30 -29.13
C LYS A 100 -24.54 6.88 -27.89
N PHE A 101 -25.31 7.54 -27.02
CA PHE A 101 -24.82 8.08 -25.76
C PHE A 101 -24.28 6.99 -24.84
N GLU A 102 -25.04 5.92 -24.61
CA GLU A 102 -24.60 4.78 -23.78
C GLU A 102 -23.35 4.10 -24.34
N LYS A 103 -23.28 3.90 -25.67
CA LYS A 103 -22.08 3.37 -26.32
C LYS A 103 -20.85 4.26 -26.09
N ASN A 104 -21.02 5.57 -26.19
CA ASN A 104 -19.93 6.53 -25.97
C ASN A 104 -19.53 6.60 -24.50
N LYS A 105 -20.50 6.60 -23.58
CA LYS A 105 -20.27 6.57 -22.14
C LYS A 105 -19.49 5.32 -21.73
N LYS A 106 -19.88 4.15 -22.24
CA LYS A 106 -19.16 2.89 -22.00
C LYS A 106 -17.72 2.94 -22.53
N LYS A 107 -17.51 3.46 -23.75
CA LYS A 107 -16.16 3.64 -24.30
C LYS A 107 -15.29 4.58 -23.47
N LEU A 108 -15.86 5.65 -22.94
CA LEU A 108 -15.17 6.58 -22.05
C LEU A 108 -14.80 5.89 -20.73
N ASP A 109 -15.73 5.15 -20.12
CA ASP A 109 -15.49 4.37 -18.90
C ASP A 109 -14.41 3.31 -19.11
N ASP A 110 -14.46 2.56 -20.22
CA ASP A 110 -13.44 1.57 -20.58
C ASP A 110 -12.07 2.22 -20.79
N ARG A 111 -12.01 3.39 -21.45
CA ARG A 111 -10.76 4.15 -21.62
C ARG A 111 -10.23 4.65 -20.27
N SER A 112 -11.09 5.17 -19.40
CA SER A 112 -10.70 5.62 -18.06
C SER A 112 -10.11 4.49 -17.23
N LYS A 113 -10.72 3.29 -17.28
CA LYS A 113 -10.18 2.08 -16.62
C LYS A 113 -8.80 1.70 -17.12
N ILE A 114 -8.60 1.66 -18.44
CA ILE A 114 -7.28 1.36 -19.02
C ILE A 114 -6.22 2.36 -18.54
N LEU A 115 -6.55 3.65 -18.47
CA LEU A 115 -5.63 4.68 -17.99
C LEU A 115 -5.35 4.58 -16.48
N GLN A 116 -6.34 4.15 -15.68
CA GLN A 116 -6.15 3.86 -14.26
C GLN A 116 -5.24 2.65 -14.03
N ASP A 117 -5.43 1.58 -14.80
CA ASP A 117 -4.59 0.38 -14.76
C ASP A 117 -3.15 0.72 -15.17
N GLN A 118 -2.97 1.57 -16.18
CA GLN A 118 -1.66 2.08 -16.58
C GLN A 118 -1.00 2.88 -15.45
N ALA A 119 -1.72 3.81 -14.82
CA ALA A 119 -1.19 4.61 -13.71
C ALA A 119 -0.81 3.72 -12.50
N LEU A 120 -1.57 2.66 -12.26
CA LEU A 120 -1.31 1.70 -11.18
C LEU A 120 -0.06 0.88 -11.48
N SER A 121 0.09 0.40 -12.71
CA SER A 121 1.29 -0.30 -13.18
C SER A 121 2.55 0.55 -13.03
N ASP A 122 2.50 1.82 -13.42
CA ASP A 122 3.62 2.75 -13.27
C ASP A 122 3.99 2.96 -11.78
N LEU A 123 2.98 3.07 -10.90
CA LEU A 123 3.20 3.19 -9.45
C LEU A 123 3.80 1.91 -8.85
N ILE A 124 3.36 0.74 -9.29
CA ILE A 124 3.94 -0.54 -8.89
C ILE A 124 5.40 -0.58 -9.32
N GLY A 125 5.71 -0.24 -10.58
CA GLY A 125 7.09 -0.18 -11.09
C GLY A 125 7.97 0.80 -10.29
N TYR A 126 7.42 1.96 -9.90
CA TYR A 126 8.09 2.88 -8.98
C TYR A 126 8.40 2.19 -7.64
N ILE A 127 7.40 1.58 -6.98
CA ILE A 127 7.58 0.89 -5.70
C ILE A 127 8.62 -0.24 -5.82
N GLU A 128 8.58 -1.04 -6.88
CA GLU A 128 9.53 -2.13 -7.13
C GLU A 128 10.96 -1.65 -7.37
N SER A 129 11.17 -0.47 -7.96
CA SER A 129 12.51 0.09 -8.15
C SER A 129 13.24 0.40 -6.83
N TYR A 130 12.51 0.51 -5.72
CA TYR A 130 13.05 0.76 -4.37
C TYR A 130 13.12 -0.50 -3.49
N ARG A 131 12.90 -1.69 -4.06
CA ARG A 131 12.88 -2.99 -3.34
C ARG A 131 14.11 -3.21 -2.44
N ASP A 132 15.29 -2.78 -2.87
CA ASP A 132 16.56 -3.01 -2.17
C ASP A 132 16.99 -1.86 -1.24
N THR A 133 16.32 -0.71 -1.32
CA THR A 133 16.75 0.53 -0.65
C THR A 133 15.77 1.04 0.39
N ASN A 134 14.47 0.75 0.23
CA ASN A 134 13.42 1.37 1.03
C ASN A 134 12.52 0.31 1.68
N THR A 135 12.38 0.39 3.00
CA THR A 135 11.71 -0.63 3.81
C THR A 135 10.25 -0.30 4.14
N THR A 136 9.80 0.94 3.92
CA THR A 136 8.43 1.40 4.23
C THR A 136 8.00 2.50 3.26
N PHE A 137 6.76 2.46 2.79
CA PHE A 137 6.17 3.53 1.97
C PHE A 137 5.04 4.24 2.69
N ASN A 138 4.98 5.57 2.51
CA ASN A 138 3.94 6.39 3.10
C ASN A 138 2.71 6.47 2.16
N MET A 139 1.55 5.99 2.61
CA MET A 139 0.32 5.96 1.79
C MET A 139 -0.11 7.33 1.22
N PRO A 140 -0.10 8.45 1.97
CA PRO A 140 -0.43 9.76 1.44
C PRO A 140 0.50 10.21 0.32
N GLU A 141 1.77 9.78 0.34
CA GLU A 141 2.74 10.11 -0.68
C GLU A 141 2.52 9.27 -1.94
N LEU A 142 2.25 7.97 -1.78
CA LEU A 142 1.83 7.10 -2.88
C LEU A 142 0.51 7.60 -3.53
N CYS A 143 -0.44 8.08 -2.72
CA CYS A 143 -1.67 8.69 -3.24
C CYS A 143 -1.38 9.94 -4.08
N LYS A 144 -0.44 10.79 -3.65
CA LYS A 144 -0.03 11.98 -4.42
C LYS A 144 0.62 11.59 -5.75
N LEU A 145 1.53 10.60 -5.73
CA LEU A 145 2.18 10.10 -6.94
C LEU A 145 1.16 9.49 -7.91
N TYR A 146 0.26 8.64 -7.41
CA TYR A 146 -0.81 8.05 -8.20
C TYR A 146 -1.75 9.10 -8.81
N TYR A 147 -2.19 10.07 -7.99
CA TYR A 147 -3.04 11.17 -8.45
C TYR A 147 -2.34 12.03 -9.52
N SER A 148 -1.07 12.39 -9.30
CA SER A 148 -0.29 13.15 -10.27
C SER A 148 -0.18 12.42 -11.61
N ARG A 149 -0.07 11.08 -11.56
CA ARG A 149 -0.01 10.25 -12.75
C ARG A 149 -1.36 10.18 -13.47
N LEU A 150 -2.47 10.02 -12.75
CA LEU A 150 -3.82 10.05 -13.32
C LEU A 150 -4.11 11.38 -14.03
N VAL A 151 -3.77 12.50 -13.39
CA VAL A 151 -3.92 13.83 -14.00
C VAL A 151 -3.08 13.94 -15.27
N SER A 152 -1.84 13.42 -15.27
CA SER A 152 -1.00 13.42 -16.48
C SER A 152 -1.56 12.59 -17.64
N LEU A 153 -2.40 11.60 -17.34
CA LEU A 153 -3.07 10.74 -18.33
C LEU A 153 -4.46 11.28 -18.74
N GLY A 154 -4.89 12.40 -18.16
CA GLY A 154 -6.17 13.06 -18.45
C GLY A 154 -7.36 12.47 -17.69
N VAL A 155 -7.14 11.82 -16.54
CA VAL A 155 -8.18 11.29 -15.65
C VAL A 155 -8.22 12.12 -14.37
N GLU A 156 -9.30 12.88 -14.18
CA GLU A 156 -9.55 13.63 -12.95
C GLU A 156 -10.54 12.87 -12.06
N GLU A 157 -10.07 11.77 -11.46
CA GLU A 157 -10.88 10.97 -10.53
C GLU A 157 -10.32 11.04 -9.11
N HIS A 158 -11.22 11.04 -8.13
CA HIS A 158 -10.83 11.12 -6.73
C HIS A 158 -10.28 9.77 -6.25
N VAL A 159 -9.04 9.77 -5.77
CA VAL A 159 -8.35 8.55 -5.34
C VAL A 159 -8.71 8.22 -3.89
N HIS A 160 -9.40 7.11 -3.69
CA HIS A 160 -9.60 6.56 -2.34
C HIS A 160 -8.34 5.84 -1.86
N THR A 161 -7.76 6.31 -0.76
CA THR A 161 -6.54 5.74 -0.15
C THR A 161 -6.69 4.26 0.22
N THR A 162 -7.87 3.85 0.71
CA THR A 162 -8.18 2.46 1.07
C THR A 162 -8.16 1.55 -0.16
N ARG A 163 -8.80 1.99 -1.26
CA ARG A 163 -8.89 1.22 -2.50
C ARG A 163 -7.52 1.09 -3.18
N LEU A 164 -6.75 2.17 -3.24
CA LEU A 164 -5.39 2.14 -3.77
C LEU A 164 -4.50 1.18 -2.96
N ARG A 165 -4.63 1.17 -1.64
CA ARG A 165 -3.89 0.26 -0.75
C ARG A 165 -4.25 -1.20 -1.02
N GLU A 166 -5.53 -1.54 -1.09
CA GLU A 166 -5.97 -2.90 -1.42
C GLU A 166 -5.45 -3.35 -2.79
N SER A 167 -5.52 -2.47 -3.81
CA SER A 167 -4.97 -2.75 -5.14
C SER A 167 -3.45 -2.98 -5.12
N LEU A 168 -2.69 -2.20 -4.34
CA LEU A 168 -1.24 -2.37 -4.22
C LEU A 168 -0.86 -3.68 -3.51
N LEU A 169 -1.58 -4.05 -2.44
CA LEU A 169 -1.35 -5.31 -1.72
C LEU A 169 -1.75 -6.53 -2.54
N ALA A 170 -2.79 -6.41 -3.37
CA ALA A 170 -3.18 -7.47 -4.30
C ALA A 170 -2.18 -7.64 -5.45
N ALA A 171 -1.61 -6.54 -5.95
CA ALA A 171 -0.69 -6.56 -7.09
C ALA A 171 0.75 -6.94 -6.71
N ILE A 172 1.21 -6.61 -5.50
CA ILE A 172 2.56 -6.90 -5.04
C ILE A 172 2.49 -7.92 -3.89
N PRO A 173 2.70 -9.23 -4.15
CA PRO A 173 2.56 -10.28 -3.14
C PRO A 173 3.57 -10.16 -1.99
N ASP A 174 4.72 -9.51 -2.24
CA ASP A 174 5.74 -9.25 -1.24
C ASP A 174 5.39 -8.06 -0.34
N LEU A 175 4.42 -7.23 -0.70
CA LEU A 175 4.07 -6.02 0.05
C LEU A 175 3.10 -6.38 1.17
N LYS A 176 3.52 -6.15 2.42
CA LYS A 176 2.71 -6.43 3.61
C LYS A 176 2.35 -5.14 4.35
N GLU A 177 1.21 -5.18 5.02
CA GLU A 177 0.80 -4.14 5.95
C GLU A 177 1.59 -4.20 7.25
N VAL A 178 2.34 -3.15 7.53
CA VAL A 178 3.02 -2.97 8.81
C VAL A 178 2.30 -1.88 9.59
N ARG A 179 1.77 -2.25 10.77
CA ARG A 179 1.25 -1.28 11.75
C ARG A 179 2.43 -0.60 12.43
N ASN A 180 2.48 0.73 12.32
CA ASN A 180 3.48 1.50 13.04
C ASN A 180 2.98 1.75 14.47
N GLU A 181 3.63 1.13 15.47
CA GLU A 181 3.21 1.13 16.89
C GLU A 181 3.11 2.53 17.52
N ARG A 182 3.80 3.53 16.93
CA ARG A 182 3.80 4.91 17.44
C ARG A 182 2.62 5.76 16.99
N ASN A 183 2.06 5.52 15.80
CA ASN A 183 1.04 6.39 15.20
C ASN A 183 -0.23 5.65 14.75
N ASN A 184 -0.32 4.33 14.94
CA ASN A 184 -1.46 3.51 14.50
C ASN A 184 -1.74 3.59 12.98
N ILE A 185 -0.79 4.10 12.20
CA ILE A 185 -0.87 4.22 10.74
C ILE A 185 -0.35 2.93 10.13
N VAL A 186 -1.13 2.35 9.21
CA VAL A 186 -0.74 1.16 8.48
C VAL A 186 -0.03 1.56 7.18
N GLN A 187 1.18 1.06 7.00
CA GLN A 187 2.03 1.37 5.86
C GLN A 187 2.40 0.09 5.09
N PRO A 188 2.35 0.11 3.74
CA PRO A 188 2.87 -0.98 2.93
C PRO A 188 4.39 -1.02 2.99
N ALA A 189 4.95 -2.21 3.18
CA ALA A 189 6.38 -2.48 3.27
C ALA A 189 6.72 -3.79 2.57
N PHE A 190 7.85 -3.85 1.86
CA PHE A 190 8.32 -5.11 1.30
C PHE A 190 8.64 -6.10 2.42
N GLY A 191 8.12 -7.32 2.27
CA GLY A 191 8.36 -8.48 3.11
C GLY A 191 9.74 -9.09 2.92
N CYS A 192 10.64 -8.42 2.18
CA CYS A 192 12.06 -8.74 2.08
C CYS A 192 12.72 -8.62 3.46
N ASP A 193 12.57 -9.69 4.22
CA ASP A 193 13.67 -10.30 4.92
C ASP A 193 13.32 -11.77 5.00
N ILE A 194 14.15 -12.63 4.41
CA ILE A 194 14.16 -14.07 4.73
C ILE A 194 14.18 -14.24 6.27
N SER A 195 14.79 -13.29 7.00
CA SER A 195 14.71 -13.15 8.46
C SER A 195 13.28 -12.95 9.00
N LYS A 196 12.40 -12.18 8.34
CA LYS A 196 10.98 -11.99 8.72
C LYS A 196 10.09 -13.17 8.32
N ALA A 197 10.38 -13.83 7.20
CA ALA A 197 9.71 -15.09 6.84
C ALA A 197 10.08 -16.22 7.83
N LEU A 198 11.33 -16.27 8.30
CA LEU A 198 11.76 -17.13 9.40
C LEU A 198 11.09 -16.73 10.74
N LEU A 199 10.91 -15.43 11.02
CA LEU A 199 10.20 -14.93 12.21
C LEU A 199 8.70 -15.28 12.22
N GLN A 200 8.03 -15.34 11.06
CA GLN A 200 6.60 -15.64 10.95
C GLN A 200 6.29 -17.16 11.02
N LEU A 201 7.29 -18.02 10.80
CA LEU A 201 7.16 -19.47 10.97
C LEU A 201 7.35 -19.94 12.42
N SER A 202 7.89 -19.09 13.30
CA SER A 202 8.17 -19.43 14.70
C SER A 202 7.35 -18.55 15.66
N ASN A 203 6.03 -18.77 15.68
CA ASN A 203 5.12 -18.36 16.76
C ASN A 203 5.44 -19.10 18.09
N HIS A 204 6.66 -18.92 18.61
CA HIS A 204 7.04 -19.25 19.98
C HIS A 204 8.08 -18.21 20.42
N ASP A 205 8.06 -17.79 21.70
CA ASP A 205 8.81 -16.70 22.37
C ASP A 205 10.36 -16.67 22.19
N CYS A 206 10.93 -17.49 21.32
CA CYS A 206 12.36 -17.67 21.04
C CYS A 206 13.00 -16.57 20.16
N ASN A 207 12.20 -15.78 19.43
CA ASN A 207 12.73 -14.94 18.34
C ASN A 207 13.32 -13.59 18.74
N HIS A 208 12.89 -12.99 19.84
CA HIS A 208 13.41 -11.68 20.25
C HIS A 208 14.92 -11.77 20.58
N GLU A 209 15.33 -12.87 21.21
CA GLU A 209 16.73 -13.15 21.52
C GLU A 209 17.57 -13.36 20.27
N ILE A 210 17.04 -14.05 19.25
CA ILE A 210 17.73 -14.25 17.96
C ILE A 210 17.91 -12.91 17.23
N VAL A 211 16.91 -12.03 17.26
CA VAL A 211 17.01 -10.70 16.67
C VAL A 211 18.03 -9.84 17.41
N ILE A 212 18.06 -9.87 18.75
CA ILE A 212 19.08 -9.20 19.55
C ILE A 212 20.47 -9.75 19.24
N LEU A 213 20.62 -11.07 19.18
CA LEU A 213 21.90 -11.73 18.90
C LEU A 213 22.41 -11.40 17.51
N SER A 214 21.52 -11.35 16.50
CA SER A 214 21.85 -10.93 15.14
C SER A 214 22.35 -9.48 15.10
N LYS A 215 21.63 -8.57 15.77
CA LYS A 215 22.04 -7.16 15.89
C LYS A 215 23.38 -7.01 16.61
N ALA A 216 23.55 -7.68 17.75
CA ALA A 216 24.80 -7.67 18.52
C ALA A 216 25.97 -8.21 17.68
N SER A 217 25.77 -9.32 16.97
CA SER A 217 26.77 -9.92 16.07
C SER A 217 27.16 -8.96 14.95
N LYS A 218 26.19 -8.28 14.32
CA LYS A 218 26.46 -7.29 13.28
C LYS A 218 27.29 -6.13 13.80
N THR A 219 26.94 -5.57 14.96
CA THR A 219 27.68 -4.48 15.59
C THR A 219 29.10 -4.90 15.98
N LEU A 220 29.26 -6.05 16.65
CA LEU A 220 30.58 -6.57 17.02
C LEU A 220 31.47 -6.79 15.80
N ARG A 221 30.91 -7.37 14.72
CA ARG A 221 31.63 -7.56 13.46
C ARG A 221 32.11 -6.24 12.86
N GLN A 222 31.30 -5.17 12.89
CA GLN A 222 31.74 -3.85 12.41
C GLN A 222 32.96 -3.34 13.16
N HIS A 223 32.97 -3.45 14.49
CA HIS A 223 34.11 -3.06 15.32
C HIS A 223 35.34 -3.93 15.07
N VAL A 224 35.17 -5.24 14.95
CA VAL A 224 36.27 -6.17 14.60
C VAL A 224 36.83 -5.89 13.21
N PHE A 225 35.98 -5.56 12.23
CA PHE A 225 36.44 -5.25 10.88
C PHE A 225 37.13 -3.88 10.76
N GLY A 226 36.90 -2.98 11.73
CA GLY A 226 37.51 -1.65 11.77
C GLY A 226 38.91 -1.61 12.38
N ILE A 227 39.35 -2.65 13.10
CA ILE A 227 40.68 -2.68 13.71
C ILE A 227 41.76 -3.08 12.69
N GLN A 228 42.92 -2.45 12.80
CA GLN A 228 44.14 -2.77 12.06
C GLN A 228 45.25 -2.99 13.09
N ASN A 229 45.77 -4.21 13.15
CA ASN A 229 46.89 -4.57 13.99
C ASN A 229 48.14 -4.66 13.13
N THR A 230 49.15 -3.87 13.46
CA THR A 230 50.46 -3.92 12.80
C THR A 230 51.51 -4.40 13.80
N PHE A 231 52.25 -5.44 13.43
CA PHE A 231 53.37 -5.92 14.23
C PHE A 231 54.65 -5.20 13.79
N SER A 232 55.22 -4.38 14.68
CA SER A 232 56.43 -3.60 14.44
C SER A 232 57.72 -4.31 14.89
N GLY A 233 57.67 -5.61 15.17
CA GLY A 233 58.83 -6.40 15.63
C GLY A 233 59.05 -6.43 17.14
N THR A 234 58.31 -5.61 17.90
CA THR A 234 58.34 -5.59 19.38
C THR A 234 56.93 -5.55 19.94
N PHE A 235 56.73 -6.07 21.15
CA PHE A 235 55.47 -5.99 21.87
C PHE A 235 55.59 -4.98 23.02
N SER A 236 54.76 -3.94 23.01
CA SER A 236 54.56 -3.04 24.15
C SER A 236 53.73 -3.72 25.25
N GLU A 237 53.78 -3.21 26.48
CA GLU A 237 53.03 -3.75 27.63
C GLU A 237 51.51 -3.84 27.35
N ASP A 238 50.96 -2.89 26.59
CA ASP A 238 49.54 -2.86 26.23
C ASP A 238 49.22 -3.42 24.84
N SER A 239 50.19 -4.01 24.14
CA SER A 239 49.98 -4.56 22.79
C SER A 239 48.86 -5.60 22.75
N GLN A 240 48.68 -6.37 23.82
CA GLN A 240 47.57 -7.32 23.91
C GLN A 240 46.22 -6.62 24.01
N GLN A 241 46.12 -5.59 24.85
CA GLN A 241 44.88 -4.86 25.12
C GLN A 241 44.43 -4.06 23.90
N ASN A 242 45.37 -3.44 23.19
CA ASN A 242 45.10 -2.64 22.00
C ASN A 242 44.81 -3.47 20.75
N SER A 243 45.07 -4.77 20.78
CA SER A 243 44.85 -5.67 19.62
C SER A 243 43.39 -6.08 19.39
N VAL A 244 42.47 -5.67 20.28
CA VAL A 244 41.04 -6.01 20.23
C VAL A 244 40.17 -4.75 20.39
N PRO A 245 39.00 -4.69 19.75
CA PRO A 245 38.07 -3.58 19.98
C PRO A 245 37.52 -3.59 21.41
N THR A 246 37.47 -2.42 22.07
CA THR A 246 36.95 -2.27 23.44
C THR A 246 35.54 -2.83 23.58
N MET A 247 34.68 -2.66 22.57
CA MET A 247 33.31 -3.19 22.59
C MET A 247 33.27 -4.72 22.62
N LEU A 248 34.18 -5.38 21.91
CA LEU A 248 34.28 -6.84 21.95
C LEU A 248 34.78 -7.32 23.31
N LEU A 249 35.78 -6.62 23.87
CA LEU A 249 36.31 -6.94 25.20
C LEU A 249 35.24 -6.79 26.28
N SER A 250 34.51 -5.67 26.29
CA SER A 250 33.38 -5.45 27.21
C SER A 250 32.27 -6.48 27.03
N PHE A 251 31.98 -6.89 25.79
CA PHE A 251 31.02 -7.96 25.53
C PHE A 251 31.49 -9.29 26.12
N MET A 252 32.75 -9.69 25.91
CA MET A 252 33.29 -10.92 26.46
C MET A 252 33.39 -10.89 27.99
N GLN A 253 33.70 -9.74 28.59
CA GLN A 253 33.62 -9.54 30.04
C GLN A 253 32.18 -9.71 30.54
N MET A 254 31.18 -9.14 29.86
CA MET A 254 29.78 -9.36 30.23
C MET A 254 29.35 -10.83 30.10
N VAL A 255 29.91 -11.57 29.14
CA VAL A 255 29.61 -13.00 28.93
C VAL A 255 30.28 -13.88 29.99
N LEU A 256 31.54 -13.60 30.35
CA LEU A 256 32.32 -14.44 31.27
C LEU A 256 32.11 -14.07 32.74
N ASP A 257 32.05 -12.77 33.04
CA ASP A 257 32.02 -12.23 34.41
C ASP A 257 30.62 -11.70 34.79
N GLY A 258 29.68 -11.63 33.84
CA GLY A 258 28.33 -11.11 34.05
C GLY A 258 28.22 -9.58 34.01
N ARG A 259 27.02 -9.04 34.25
CA ARG A 259 26.78 -7.59 34.30
C ARG A 259 27.19 -7.02 35.66
N GLY A 260 28.42 -6.52 35.75
CA GLY A 260 28.92 -5.85 36.94
C GLY A 260 28.42 -4.39 37.05
N ILE A 261 27.28 -4.16 37.71
CA ILE A 261 26.92 -2.80 38.19
C ILE A 261 27.42 -2.59 39.63
N THR A 262 27.55 -3.68 40.40
CA THR A 262 28.11 -3.69 41.75
C THR A 262 29.62 -3.90 41.71
N GLY A 263 30.31 -3.00 41.03
CA GLY A 263 31.76 -2.91 41.00
C GLY A 263 32.16 -1.49 41.36
N SER A 264 31.82 -1.05 42.57
CA SER A 264 32.60 0.03 43.16
C SER A 264 34.07 -0.39 43.06
N PRO A 265 34.97 0.45 42.53
CA PRO A 265 36.39 0.17 42.55
C PRO A 265 36.82 0.11 44.02
N SER A 266 36.80 -1.09 44.59
CA SER A 266 37.47 -1.33 45.85
C SER A 266 38.97 -1.15 45.58
N PRO A 267 39.66 -0.28 46.34
CA PRO A 267 41.06 0.05 46.12
C PRO A 267 42.01 -1.15 46.29
N ASP A 268 41.54 -2.27 46.83
CA ASP A 268 42.36 -3.42 47.21
C ASP A 268 42.24 -4.64 46.27
N LYS A 269 41.49 -4.52 45.16
CA LYS A 269 41.51 -5.55 44.10
C LYS A 269 41.90 -4.88 42.79
N PRO A 270 43.04 -5.25 42.17
CA PRO A 270 43.32 -4.79 40.83
C PRO A 270 42.10 -5.14 39.99
N VAL A 271 41.63 -4.18 39.18
CA VAL A 271 40.61 -4.43 38.15
C VAL A 271 41.09 -5.68 37.44
N ASN A 272 40.46 -6.82 37.74
CA ASN A 272 40.84 -8.07 37.14
C ASN A 272 40.38 -7.92 35.69
N LYS A 273 41.25 -7.32 34.87
CA LYS A 273 41.19 -7.36 33.42
C LYS A 273 41.14 -8.85 33.12
N SER A 274 39.94 -9.38 32.88
CA SER A 274 39.76 -10.82 32.71
C SER A 274 40.69 -11.26 31.57
N SER A 275 41.83 -11.87 31.96
CA SER A 275 42.86 -12.29 31.02
C SER A 275 42.27 -13.28 30.03
N ALA A 276 41.31 -14.10 30.50
CA ALA A 276 40.47 -14.95 29.67
C ALA A 276 39.63 -14.18 28.65
N ALA A 277 38.91 -13.12 29.07
CA ALA A 277 38.12 -12.29 28.14
C ALA A 277 39.00 -11.66 27.05
N LEU A 278 40.22 -11.23 27.41
CA LEU A 278 41.19 -10.66 26.49
C LEU A 278 41.69 -11.70 25.48
N SER A 279 42.13 -12.87 25.95
CA SER A 279 42.61 -13.96 25.08
C SER A 279 41.52 -14.48 24.14
N ILE A 280 40.28 -14.64 24.63
CA ILE A 280 39.14 -15.05 23.81
C ILE A 280 38.82 -13.98 22.75
N SER A 281 38.83 -12.70 23.14
CA SER A 281 38.61 -11.61 22.20
C SER A 281 39.66 -11.59 21.09
N GLN A 282 40.93 -11.84 21.43
CA GLN A 282 42.02 -11.93 20.45
C GLN A 282 41.83 -13.09 19.47
N LEU A 283 41.35 -14.24 19.95
CA LEU A 283 41.02 -15.39 19.11
C LEU A 283 39.82 -15.12 18.21
N VAL A 284 38.79 -14.44 18.71
CA VAL A 284 37.61 -14.06 17.91
C VAL A 284 38.01 -13.10 16.78
N VAL A 285 38.83 -12.09 17.08
CA VAL A 285 39.35 -11.16 16.04
C VAL A 285 40.13 -11.94 14.97
N PHE A 286 41.03 -12.83 15.39
CA PHE A 286 41.87 -13.63 14.49
C PHE A 286 41.05 -14.54 13.54
N ASN A 287 40.00 -15.17 14.05
CA ASN A 287 39.18 -16.12 13.30
C ASN A 287 38.04 -15.46 12.48
N THR A 288 37.81 -14.16 12.62
CA THR A 288 36.69 -13.49 11.95
C THR A 288 36.99 -13.14 10.49
N VAL A 289 36.22 -13.70 9.55
CA VAL A 289 36.37 -13.50 8.09
C VAL A 289 35.29 -12.58 7.49
N LYS A 290 35.66 -11.74 6.50
CA LYS A 290 34.69 -11.04 5.62
C LYS A 290 34.04 -12.08 4.70
N HIS A 291 32.77 -11.91 4.34
CA HIS A 291 31.94 -12.89 3.62
C HIS A 291 32.66 -13.68 2.52
N ARG A 292 32.31 -14.98 2.41
CA ARG A 292 32.81 -15.91 1.39
C ARG A 292 32.52 -15.36 -0.02
N SER A 293 33.55 -15.26 -0.85
CA SER A 293 33.38 -15.07 -2.29
C SER A 293 32.49 -16.20 -2.85
N THR A 294 31.63 -15.88 -3.81
CA THR A 294 30.73 -16.82 -4.52
C THR A 294 31.47 -17.90 -5.32
N SER A 295 32.81 -17.90 -5.31
CA SER A 295 33.62 -18.92 -5.96
C SER A 295 33.78 -20.17 -5.06
N PRO A 296 33.41 -21.37 -5.53
CA PRO A 296 33.38 -22.59 -4.73
C PRO A 296 34.75 -23.06 -4.21
N ASN A 297 35.86 -22.50 -4.72
CA ASN A 297 37.24 -22.90 -4.38
C ASN A 297 38.07 -21.82 -3.64
N SER A 298 37.50 -20.69 -3.19
CA SER A 298 38.31 -19.73 -2.42
C SER A 298 38.47 -20.19 -0.97
N LEU A 299 39.67 -20.63 -0.59
CA LEU A 299 40.04 -20.78 0.81
C LEU A 299 39.91 -19.42 1.51
N PRO A 300 39.31 -19.34 2.70
CA PRO A 300 39.27 -18.10 3.47
C PRO A 300 40.70 -17.64 3.74
N ARG A 301 41.09 -16.49 3.17
CA ARG A 301 42.40 -15.91 3.40
C ARG A 301 42.34 -15.07 4.69
N HIS A 302 43.09 -15.48 5.71
CA HIS A 302 43.32 -14.66 6.88
C HIS A 302 43.96 -13.33 6.46
N ILE A 303 43.52 -12.24 7.07
CA ILE A 303 44.07 -10.90 6.82
C ILE A 303 45.24 -10.71 7.77
N ARG A 304 46.46 -10.60 7.23
CA ARG A 304 47.70 -10.44 8.02
C ARG A 304 47.63 -9.26 9.00
N ASP A 305 46.96 -8.19 8.60
CA ASP A 305 46.74 -6.97 9.42
C ASP A 305 45.83 -7.20 10.64
N ARG A 306 45.46 -8.45 10.94
CA ARG A 306 44.63 -8.84 12.10
C ARG A 306 45.19 -10.02 12.88
N GLU A 307 46.44 -10.40 12.62
CA GLU A 307 47.15 -11.33 13.46
C GLU A 307 47.29 -10.73 14.87
N THR A 308 46.74 -11.42 15.87
CA THR A 308 46.80 -10.96 17.26
C THR A 308 48.05 -11.52 17.94
N PRO A 309 48.64 -10.80 18.92
CA PRO A 309 49.87 -11.23 19.58
C PRO A 309 49.85 -12.67 20.09
N ILE A 310 48.71 -13.15 20.60
CA ILE A 310 48.56 -14.52 21.11
C ILE A 310 48.64 -15.58 20.00
N ALA A 311 48.03 -15.33 18.84
CA ALA A 311 48.07 -16.25 17.71
C ALA A 311 49.50 -16.35 17.16
N ILE A 312 50.19 -15.20 17.05
CA ILE A 312 51.60 -15.13 16.63
C ILE A 312 52.48 -15.90 17.62
N TYR A 313 52.31 -15.67 18.93
CA TYR A 313 53.10 -16.37 19.96
C TYR A 313 52.90 -17.89 19.92
N ILE A 314 51.65 -18.36 19.80
CA ILE A 314 51.36 -19.80 19.70
C ILE A 314 52.00 -20.38 18.44
N ALA A 315 51.88 -19.71 17.29
CA ALA A 315 52.49 -20.15 16.03
C ALA A 315 54.01 -20.29 16.16
N ILE A 316 54.69 -19.28 16.73
CA ILE A 316 56.14 -19.34 16.98
C ILE A 316 56.48 -20.48 17.94
N LYS A 317 55.71 -20.66 19.01
CA LYS A 317 55.97 -21.71 20.00
C LYS A 317 55.81 -23.11 19.42
N ILE A 318 54.79 -23.34 18.59
CA ILE A 318 54.58 -24.61 17.87
C ILE A 318 55.74 -24.84 16.90
N TYR A 319 56.08 -23.85 16.09
CA TYR A 319 57.17 -23.93 15.12
C TYR A 319 58.51 -24.32 15.79
N CYS A 320 58.88 -23.62 16.87
CA CYS A 320 60.09 -23.95 17.63
C CYS A 320 60.04 -25.32 18.30
N HIS A 321 58.84 -25.82 18.65
CA HIS A 321 58.67 -27.15 19.22
C HIS A 321 58.81 -28.23 18.15
N GLU A 322 58.22 -28.05 16.97
CA GLU A 322 58.35 -28.98 15.84
C GLU A 322 59.80 -29.08 15.37
N GLU A 323 60.52 -27.95 15.23
CA GLU A 323 61.96 -27.96 14.88
C GLU A 323 62.79 -28.79 15.89
N ARG A 324 62.49 -28.71 17.19
CA ARG A 324 63.19 -29.50 18.22
C ARG A 324 62.91 -31.00 18.11
N VAL A 325 61.69 -31.40 17.75
CA VAL A 325 61.31 -32.80 17.55
C VAL A 325 61.95 -33.38 16.29
N TYR A 326 62.01 -32.61 15.20
CA TYR A 326 62.74 -33.03 14.00
C TYR A 326 64.24 -33.19 14.24
N HIS A 327 64.86 -32.34 15.07
CA HIS A 327 66.26 -32.49 15.43
C HIS A 327 66.54 -33.67 16.38
N GLN A 328 65.58 -34.12 17.18
CA GLN A 328 65.71 -35.32 18.03
C GLN A 328 65.52 -36.64 17.28
N HIS A 329 64.73 -36.67 16.19
CA HIS A 329 64.55 -37.87 15.35
C HIS A 329 65.56 -38.01 14.21
N SER A 330 66.39 -36.99 13.99
CA SER A 330 67.43 -36.97 12.96
C SER A 330 68.85 -37.15 13.53
N SER A 331 68.96 -37.62 14.78
CA SER A 331 70.22 -37.94 15.47
C SER A 331 70.35 -39.43 15.75
#